data_AF-A0A943B7A8-F1
#
_entry.id   AF-A0A943B7A8-F1
#
_cell.length_a   1.000
_cell.length_b   1.000
_cell.length_c   1.000
_cell.angle_alpha   90.00
_cell.angle_beta   90.00
_cell.angle_gamma   90.00
#
_symmetry.space_group_name_H-M   'P 1'
#
loop_
_entity.id
_entity.type
_entity.pdbx_description
1 polymer ?
#
loop_
_entity_poly.entity_id
_entity_poly.type
_entity_poly.pdbx_seq_one_letter_code
_entity_poly.pdbx_strand_id
1 'polypeptide(L)'
;MKKPSIFSKDYEKIMRKRKRKRIVIGILSICIIGILVTEVANYDFSKLKDRLQAWVDEDKEKYVGDQLVDTDESIGSTEVEEPVVEEVPSEKYLDVTISDTPISFKIKEENSQILIESVKEVPENYYIYIGNNGKDAVVLDPNQNINIVYASGEIKNVTLAQYIGPDGEVYIKDNIRNLYQGYIWHSTPVQISEKKVAYITNIPYFGYNLNKYISIIDIDSNTHSTIWASKATEIVFEQMNEKGLEVNIDGNLRYITSNGELIQ
;
A
#
# COMPACT_ATOMS: atom_id res chain seq x y z
N MET A 1 -15.22 23.45 17.56
CA MET A 1 -15.80 24.62 18.26
C MET A 1 -15.34 24.64 19.72
N LYS A 2 -14.85 25.78 20.23
CA LYS A 2 -14.41 25.96 21.63
C LYS A 2 -15.54 25.57 22.60
N LYS A 3 -15.19 24.88 23.71
CA LYS A 3 -16.18 24.44 24.71
C LYS A 3 -16.78 25.68 25.39
N PRO A 4 -18.12 25.84 25.43
CA PRO A 4 -18.75 26.91 26.18
C PRO A 4 -18.52 26.68 27.68
N SER A 5 -18.36 27.77 28.43
CA SER A 5 -18.17 27.70 29.89
C SER A 5 -19.33 26.97 30.54
N ILE A 6 -19.02 26.01 31.42
CA ILE A 6 -19.99 25.21 32.17
C ILE A 6 -20.79 26.07 33.17
N PHE A 7 -20.27 27.25 33.51
CA PHE A 7 -20.90 28.21 34.41
C PHE A 7 -21.73 29.29 33.68
N SER A 8 -21.87 29.19 32.35
CA SER A 8 -22.70 30.12 31.59
C SER A 8 -24.18 29.78 31.75
N LYS A 9 -25.01 30.80 32.02
CA LYS A 9 -26.48 30.70 32.04
C LYS A 9 -27.06 30.10 30.75
N ASP A 10 -26.34 30.20 29.63
CA ASP A 10 -26.75 29.67 28.32
C ASP A 10 -26.17 28.28 27.99
N TYR A 11 -25.40 27.66 28.90
CA TYR A 11 -24.74 26.37 28.68
C TYR A 11 -25.73 25.28 28.23
N GLU A 12 -26.83 25.11 28.97
CA GLU A 12 -27.85 24.13 28.63
C GLU A 12 -28.51 24.41 27.27
N LYS A 13 -28.78 25.68 26.96
CA LYS A 13 -29.42 26.09 25.70
C LYS A 13 -28.52 25.78 24.51
N ILE A 14 -27.22 25.99 24.63
CA ILE A 14 -26.21 25.66 23.62
C ILE A 14 -26.11 24.13 23.45
N MET A 15 -26.08 23.38 24.54
CA MET A 15 -25.97 21.92 24.50
C MET A 15 -27.22 21.26 23.87
N ARG A 16 -28.43 21.75 24.17
CA ARG A 16 -29.67 21.26 23.55
C ARG A 16 -29.73 21.55 22.03
N LYS A 17 -29.18 22.67 21.56
CA LYS A 17 -29.07 22.97 20.11
C LYS A 17 -28.07 22.04 19.43
N ARG A 18 -26.92 21.75 20.07
CA ARG A 18 -25.90 20.83 19.55
C ARG A 18 -26.40 19.37 19.50
N LYS A 19 -27.18 18.93 20.49
CA LYS A 19 -27.79 17.60 20.49
C LYS A 19 -28.78 17.43 19.34
N ARG A 20 -29.65 18.43 19.11
CA ARG A 20 -30.59 18.44 17.98
C ARG A 20 -29.90 18.43 16.63
N LYS A 21 -28.86 19.26 16.43
CA LYS A 21 -28.08 19.26 15.18
C LYS A 21 -27.43 17.90 14.88
N ARG A 22 -26.85 17.23 15.89
CA ARG A 22 -26.25 15.91 15.71
C ARG A 22 -27.28 14.83 15.32
N ILE A 23 -28.47 14.86 15.92
CA ILE A 23 -29.55 13.92 15.58
C ILE A 23 -30.05 14.14 14.14
N VAL A 24 -30.25 15.39 13.72
CA VAL A 24 -30.71 15.71 12.36
C VAL A 24 -29.68 15.30 11.30
N ILE A 25 -28.39 15.53 11.55
CA ILE A 25 -27.31 15.10 10.64
C ILE A 25 -27.27 13.57 10.53
N GLY A 26 -27.42 12.86 11.65
CA GLY A 26 -27.44 11.39 11.66
C GLY A 26 -28.60 10.79 10.85
N ILE A 27 -29.80 11.39 10.94
CA ILE A 27 -30.95 10.95 10.15
C ILE A 27 -30.72 11.23 8.67
N LEU A 28 -30.19 12.40 8.32
CA LEU A 28 -29.91 12.77 6.92
C LEU A 28 -28.86 11.84 6.29
N SER A 29 -27.81 11.47 7.02
CA SER A 29 -26.78 10.54 6.54
C SER A 29 -27.34 9.13 6.27
N ILE A 30 -28.27 8.65 7.11
CA ILE A 30 -28.91 7.34 6.90
C ILE A 30 -29.80 7.35 5.65
N CYS A 31 -30.53 8.44 5.40
CA CYS A 31 -31.33 8.58 4.19
C CYS A 31 -30.47 8.59 2.91
N ILE A 32 -29.30 9.24 2.93
CA ILE A 32 -28.39 9.29 1.78
C ILE A 32 -27.81 7.89 1.47
N ILE A 33 -27.40 7.15 2.50
CA ILE A 33 -26.88 5.78 2.33
C ILE A 33 -27.96 4.84 1.78
N GLY A 34 -29.22 4.98 2.24
CA GLY A 34 -30.34 4.19 1.73
C GLY A 34 -30.61 4.40 0.23
N ILE A 35 -30.37 5.61 -0.29
CA ILE A 35 -30.53 5.92 -1.72
C ILE A 35 -29.37 5.32 -2.54
N LEU A 36 -28.13 5.41 -2.05
CA LEU A 36 -26.95 4.88 -2.76
C LEU A 36 -26.97 3.35 -2.90
N VAL A 37 -27.47 2.64 -1.88
CA VAL A 37 -27.56 1.16 -1.93
C VAL A 37 -28.54 0.68 -3.02
N THR A 38 -29.57 1.48 -3.36
CA THR A 38 -30.50 1.13 -4.43
C THR A 38 -29.94 1.33 -5.85
N GLU A 39 -28.91 2.17 -6.03
CA GLU A 39 -28.31 2.43 -7.35
C GLU A 39 -27.16 1.47 -7.70
N VAL A 40 -26.42 0.94 -6.72
CA VAL A 40 -25.28 0.03 -6.96
C VAL A 40 -25.73 -1.40 -7.34
N ALA A 41 -26.94 -1.81 -6.96
CA ALA A 41 -27.45 -3.16 -7.26
C ALA A 41 -27.80 -3.40 -8.75
N ASN A 42 -27.88 -2.34 -9.57
CA ASN A 42 -28.23 -2.42 -11.00
C ASN A 42 -27.03 -2.24 -11.96
N TYR A 43 -25.80 -2.16 -11.44
CA TYR A 43 -24.60 -2.08 -12.28
C TYR A 43 -24.02 -3.47 -12.56
N ASP A 44 -24.04 -3.84 -13.84
CA ASP A 44 -23.58 -5.13 -14.35
C ASP A 44 -22.04 -5.19 -14.38
N PHE A 45 -21.46 -5.85 -13.38
CA PHE A 45 -20.03 -6.07 -13.22
C PHE A 45 -19.40 -6.96 -14.32
N SER A 46 -20.21 -7.54 -15.23
CA SER A 46 -19.73 -8.32 -16.37
C SER A 46 -18.86 -7.50 -17.33
N LYS A 47 -19.20 -6.22 -17.56
CA LYS A 47 -18.45 -5.34 -18.48
C LYS A 47 -17.03 -5.00 -18.02
N LEU A 48 -16.75 -5.11 -16.72
CA LEU A 48 -15.41 -4.91 -16.14
C LEU A 48 -14.53 -6.14 -16.36
N LYS A 49 -15.12 -7.34 -16.32
CA LYS A 49 -14.43 -8.60 -16.60
C LYS A 49 -14.05 -8.71 -18.08
N ASP A 50 -14.95 -8.32 -18.98
CA ASP A 50 -14.70 -8.36 -20.43
C ASP A 50 -13.58 -7.41 -20.86
N ARG A 51 -13.40 -6.29 -20.16
CA ARG A 51 -12.30 -5.33 -20.43
C ARG A 51 -10.94 -5.81 -19.91
N LEU A 52 -10.93 -6.56 -18.81
CA LEU A 52 -9.71 -7.17 -18.28
C LEU A 52 -9.29 -8.37 -19.13
N GLN A 53 -10.25 -9.12 -19.67
CA GLN A 53 -9.99 -10.25 -20.54
C GLN A 53 -9.50 -9.82 -21.93
N ALA A 54 -10.05 -8.73 -22.49
CA ALA A 54 -9.58 -8.16 -23.74
C ALA A 54 -8.11 -7.68 -23.70
N TRP A 55 -7.60 -7.26 -22.54
CA TRP A 55 -6.20 -6.86 -22.36
C TRP A 55 -5.26 -8.07 -22.22
N VAL A 56 -5.75 -9.20 -21.72
CA VAL A 56 -5.01 -10.47 -21.60
C VAL A 56 -4.99 -11.24 -22.93
N ASP A 57 -6.00 -11.04 -23.77
CA ASP A 57 -6.12 -11.70 -25.06
C ASP A 57 -5.38 -10.94 -26.20
N GLU A 58 -5.04 -9.65 -26.00
CA GLU A 58 -4.29 -8.84 -26.99
C GLU A 58 -2.81 -9.30 -27.14
N ASP A 59 -2.26 -9.99 -26.12
CA ASP A 59 -0.91 -10.57 -26.13
C ASP A 59 -0.85 -12.03 -26.63
N LYS A 60 -1.96 -12.59 -27.11
CA LYS A 60 -2.04 -14.01 -27.56
C LYS A 60 -2.30 -14.25 -29.05
N GLU A 61 -2.34 -13.23 -29.90
CA GLU A 61 -2.54 -13.44 -31.34
C GLU A 61 -1.35 -13.00 -32.21
N LYS A 62 -0.23 -13.72 -32.09
CA LYS A 62 0.58 -14.07 -33.27
C LYS A 62 1.15 -15.47 -33.08
N TYR A 63 0.66 -16.39 -33.91
CA TYR A 63 1.26 -17.60 -34.47
C TYR A 63 0.17 -18.68 -34.58
N VAL A 64 -0.53 -18.69 -35.71
CA VAL A 64 -1.32 -19.83 -36.18
C VAL A 64 -0.77 -20.24 -37.54
N GLY A 65 -0.17 -21.43 -37.55
CA GLY A 65 0.23 -22.26 -38.69
C GLY A 65 0.77 -23.54 -38.04
N ASP A 66 0.30 -24.75 -38.29
CA ASP A 66 -0.46 -25.24 -39.43
C ASP A 66 -1.28 -26.48 -39.03
N GLN A 67 -2.23 -26.83 -39.90
CA GLN A 67 -3.16 -27.94 -39.76
C GLN A 67 -2.49 -29.32 -39.85
N LEU A 68 -3.04 -30.26 -39.09
CA LEU A 68 -2.82 -31.71 -39.20
C LEU A 68 -3.50 -32.26 -40.47
N VAL A 69 -2.77 -32.99 -41.33
CA VAL A 69 -3.29 -34.21 -42.00
C VAL A 69 -2.16 -35.23 -42.19
N ASP A 70 -2.51 -36.44 -41.77
CA ASP A 70 -1.84 -37.75 -41.79
C ASP A 70 -1.50 -38.26 -43.23
N THR A 71 -0.42 -39.03 -43.40
CA THR A 71 -0.30 -40.28 -44.20
C THR A 71 1.17 -40.78 -44.26
N ASP A 72 1.42 -41.88 -43.57
CA ASP A 72 2.16 -43.12 -43.91
C ASP A 72 3.52 -43.20 -44.69
N GLU A 73 4.34 -44.11 -44.12
CA GLU A 73 5.42 -44.97 -44.66
C GLU A 73 6.82 -44.48 -45.14
N SER A 74 7.81 -45.22 -44.61
CA SER A 74 9.10 -45.66 -45.19
C SER A 74 10.42 -44.94 -44.82
N ILE A 75 11.09 -45.54 -43.82
CA ILE A 75 12.53 -45.92 -43.73
C ILE A 75 13.53 -45.19 -44.64
N GLY A 76 14.51 -44.51 -44.02
CA GLY A 76 15.77 -44.12 -44.65
C GLY A 76 16.65 -43.25 -43.74
N SER A 77 17.72 -43.84 -43.20
CA SER A 77 18.71 -43.25 -42.31
C SER A 77 19.31 -41.94 -42.84
N THR A 78 19.32 -40.87 -42.03
CA THR A 78 20.24 -39.73 -42.17
C THR A 78 20.46 -39.08 -40.80
N GLU A 79 21.74 -38.89 -40.48
CA GLU A 79 22.31 -38.17 -39.34
C GLU A 79 21.72 -36.75 -39.26
N VAL A 80 21.08 -36.39 -38.13
CA VAL A 80 20.58 -35.02 -37.88
C VAL A 80 20.78 -34.66 -36.41
N GLU A 81 21.33 -33.46 -36.28
CA GLU A 81 21.73 -32.67 -35.12
C GLU A 81 20.83 -32.77 -33.88
N GLU A 82 21.47 -32.72 -32.71
CA GLU A 82 20.83 -32.56 -31.42
C GLU A 82 19.88 -31.33 -31.45
N PRO A 83 18.63 -31.45 -30.99
CA PRO A 83 17.75 -30.30 -30.92
C PRO A 83 18.30 -29.33 -29.87
N VAL A 84 18.67 -28.13 -30.33
CA VAL A 84 18.90 -26.97 -29.47
C VAL A 84 17.62 -26.77 -28.66
N VAL A 85 17.70 -27.12 -27.39
CA VAL A 85 16.70 -26.79 -26.38
C VAL A 85 16.61 -25.27 -26.36
N GLU A 86 15.51 -24.70 -26.86
CA GLU A 86 15.16 -23.31 -26.57
C GLU A 86 15.03 -23.19 -25.05
N GLU A 87 16.05 -22.61 -24.43
CA GLU A 87 16.04 -22.25 -23.01
C GLU A 87 14.90 -21.24 -22.80
N VAL A 88 13.78 -21.72 -22.27
CA VAL A 88 12.74 -20.87 -21.67
C VAL A 88 13.48 -19.92 -20.71
N PRO A 89 13.33 -18.59 -20.80
CA PRO A 89 14.06 -17.67 -19.94
C PRO A 89 13.80 -18.05 -18.49
N SER A 90 14.82 -18.59 -17.80
CA SER A 90 14.64 -19.03 -16.42
C SER A 90 14.34 -17.79 -15.58
N GLU A 91 13.11 -17.67 -15.09
CA GLU A 91 12.74 -16.59 -14.20
C GLU A 91 13.63 -16.65 -12.95
N LYS A 92 14.39 -15.58 -12.70
CA LYS A 92 15.25 -15.47 -11.52
C LYS A 92 14.43 -14.91 -10.35
N TYR A 93 14.64 -15.50 -9.17
CA TYR A 93 13.95 -15.11 -7.95
C TYR A 93 14.95 -14.79 -6.85
N LEU A 94 14.61 -13.78 -6.05
CA LEU A 94 15.25 -13.45 -4.78
C LEU A 94 14.31 -13.87 -3.64
N ASP A 95 14.73 -14.87 -2.87
CA ASP A 95 13.98 -15.34 -1.71
C ASP A 95 14.52 -14.70 -0.44
N VAL A 96 13.64 -14.05 0.32
CA VAL A 96 13.96 -13.43 1.61
C VAL A 96 12.97 -13.89 2.67
N THR A 97 13.39 -13.88 3.94
CA THR A 97 12.50 -14.19 5.08
C THR A 97 12.24 -12.93 5.90
N ILE A 98 10.98 -12.52 6.02
CA ILE A 98 10.56 -11.36 6.82
C ILE A 98 9.59 -11.83 7.90
N SER A 99 9.99 -11.72 9.17
CA SER A 99 9.21 -12.19 10.32
C SER A 99 8.75 -13.64 10.15
N ASP A 100 9.72 -14.52 9.91
CA ASP A 100 9.57 -15.97 9.72
C ASP A 100 8.70 -16.40 8.52
N THR A 101 8.33 -15.45 7.65
CA THR A 101 7.58 -15.72 6.42
C THR A 101 8.47 -15.54 5.20
N PRO A 102 8.62 -16.56 4.33
CA PRO A 102 9.35 -16.42 3.07
C PRO A 102 8.58 -15.57 2.06
N ILE A 103 9.28 -14.71 1.35
CA ILE A 103 8.75 -13.85 0.27
C ILE A 103 9.69 -13.98 -0.93
N SER A 104 9.13 -14.29 -2.09
CA SER A 104 9.88 -14.44 -3.35
C SER A 104 9.64 -13.25 -4.26
N PHE A 105 10.70 -12.50 -4.54
CA PHE A 105 10.71 -11.38 -5.47
C PHE A 105 11.23 -11.85 -6.83
N LYS A 106 10.48 -11.58 -7.91
CA LYS A 106 10.97 -11.77 -9.28
C LYS A 106 11.97 -10.67 -9.58
N ILE A 107 13.16 -11.06 -10.04
CA ILE A 107 14.25 -10.14 -10.35
C ILE A 107 14.60 -10.19 -11.83
N LYS A 108 15.00 -9.05 -12.38
CA LYS A 108 15.56 -8.91 -13.71
C LYS A 108 16.94 -8.28 -13.65
N GLU A 109 17.74 -8.54 -14.67
CA GLU A 109 19.06 -7.95 -14.82
C GLU A 109 19.02 -6.96 -15.99
N GLU A 110 19.26 -5.68 -15.70
CA GLU A 110 19.20 -4.60 -16.68
C GLU A 110 20.42 -3.70 -16.50
N ASN A 111 21.20 -3.47 -17.56
CA ASN A 111 22.44 -2.67 -17.52
C ASN A 111 23.42 -3.09 -16.41
N SER A 112 23.57 -4.41 -16.19
CA SER A 112 24.39 -4.99 -15.11
C SER A 112 23.92 -4.64 -13.69
N GLN A 113 22.66 -4.22 -13.52
CA GLN A 113 22.01 -4.02 -12.22
C GLN A 113 20.88 -5.04 -12.04
N ILE A 114 20.78 -5.60 -10.84
CA ILE A 114 19.67 -6.46 -10.45
C ILE A 114 18.53 -5.56 -9.95
N LEU A 115 17.34 -5.74 -10.50
CA LEU A 115 16.14 -4.98 -10.17
C LEU A 115 15.00 -5.94 -9.79
N ILE A 116 14.22 -5.57 -8.78
CA ILE A 116 12.96 -6.20 -8.39
C ILE A 116 11.89 -5.75 -9.37
N GLU A 117 11.26 -6.70 -10.04
CA GLU A 117 10.19 -6.47 -11.02
C GLU A 117 8.82 -6.64 -10.38
N SER A 118 8.63 -7.74 -9.64
CA SER A 118 7.35 -8.07 -9.01
C SER A 118 7.56 -9.00 -7.81
N VAL A 119 6.49 -9.24 -7.07
CA VAL A 119 6.45 -10.26 -6.01
C VAL A 119 5.55 -11.40 -6.48
N LYS A 120 6.01 -12.64 -6.33
CA LYS A 120 5.29 -13.84 -6.81
C LYS A 120 3.92 -13.99 -6.15
N GLU A 121 3.90 -13.85 -4.83
CA GLU A 121 2.71 -13.92 -4.00
C GLU A 121 2.92 -13.03 -2.77
N VAL A 122 1.95 -12.17 -2.47
CA VAL A 122 1.98 -11.34 -1.26
C VAL A 122 1.39 -12.16 -0.13
N PRO A 123 2.14 -12.45 0.96
CA PRO A 123 1.57 -13.21 2.07
C PRO A 123 0.43 -12.46 2.76
N GLU A 124 -0.46 -13.20 3.41
CA GLU A 124 -1.61 -12.61 4.08
C GLU A 124 -1.19 -11.59 5.15
N ASN A 125 -1.85 -10.43 5.17
CA ASN A 125 -1.59 -9.33 6.11
C ASN A 125 -0.20 -8.67 5.95
N TYR A 126 0.53 -8.96 4.86
CA TYR A 126 1.69 -8.17 4.44
C TYR A 126 1.25 -7.08 3.46
N TYR A 127 2.01 -5.99 3.44
CA TYR A 127 1.92 -4.98 2.40
C TYR A 127 3.30 -4.81 1.77
N ILE A 128 3.35 -4.79 0.43
CA ILE A 128 4.60 -4.70 -0.33
C ILE A 128 4.47 -3.57 -1.35
N TYR A 129 5.43 -2.64 -1.31
CA TYR A 129 5.59 -1.59 -2.31
C TYR A 129 6.94 -1.75 -2.99
N ILE A 130 6.96 -1.91 -4.31
CA ILE A 130 8.22 -1.97 -5.08
C ILE A 130 8.63 -0.54 -5.41
N GLY A 131 9.87 -0.17 -5.09
CA GLY A 131 10.42 1.14 -5.37
C GLY A 131 10.40 1.45 -6.87
N ASN A 132 10.20 2.73 -7.25
CA ASN A 132 10.02 3.12 -8.65
C ASN A 132 11.22 2.80 -9.55
N ASN A 133 12.41 2.66 -8.95
CA ASN A 133 13.64 2.29 -9.66
C ASN A 133 13.92 0.78 -9.65
N GLY A 134 13.07 -0.02 -9.00
CA GLY A 134 13.24 -1.47 -8.82
C GLY A 134 14.43 -1.88 -7.96
N LYS A 135 15.20 -0.96 -7.37
CA LYS A 135 16.40 -1.31 -6.59
C LYS A 135 16.08 -1.88 -5.22
N ASP A 136 14.90 -1.56 -4.70
CA ASP A 136 14.42 -2.00 -3.41
C ASP A 136 12.89 -2.16 -3.41
N ALA A 137 12.41 -2.81 -2.35
CA ALA A 137 11.00 -2.91 -2.01
C ALA A 137 10.82 -2.61 -0.53
N VAL A 138 9.69 -1.98 -0.20
CA VAL A 138 9.26 -1.72 1.18
C VAL A 138 8.24 -2.76 1.58
N VAL A 139 8.53 -3.50 2.64
CA VAL A 139 7.68 -4.57 3.16
C VAL A 139 7.20 -4.21 4.55
N LEU A 140 5.88 -4.15 4.74
CA LEU A 140 5.21 -4.05 6.03
C LEU A 140 4.73 -5.44 6.43
N ASP A 141 5.18 -5.92 7.59
CA ASP A 141 4.72 -7.21 8.13
C ASP A 141 3.44 -7.06 9.00
N PRO A 142 2.81 -8.17 9.43
CA PRO A 142 1.63 -8.14 10.30
C PRO A 142 1.88 -7.49 11.67
N ASN A 143 3.14 -7.44 12.09
CA ASN A 143 3.59 -6.77 13.31
C ASN A 143 3.81 -5.26 13.12
N GLN A 144 3.45 -4.72 11.95
CA GLN A 144 3.71 -3.34 11.53
C GLN A 144 5.18 -2.97 11.66
N ASN A 145 6.09 -3.90 11.35
CA ASN A 145 7.50 -3.62 11.10
C ASN A 145 7.66 -3.22 9.64
N ILE A 146 8.45 -2.18 9.39
CA ILE A 146 8.83 -1.74 8.05
C ILE A 146 10.24 -2.25 7.76
N ASN A 147 10.38 -3.01 6.67
CA ASN A 147 11.65 -3.54 6.20
C ASN A 147 11.90 -3.06 4.76
N ILE A 148 13.12 -2.64 4.47
CA ILE A 148 13.59 -2.35 3.11
C ILE A 148 14.32 -3.60 2.63
N VAL A 149 13.85 -4.19 1.54
CA VAL A 149 14.47 -5.34 0.88
C VAL A 149 15.17 -4.83 -0.37
N TYR A 150 16.49 -4.88 -0.40
CA TYR A 150 17.28 -4.48 -1.55
C TYR A 150 17.37 -5.62 -2.57
N ALA A 151 17.49 -5.30 -3.85
CA ALA A 151 17.67 -6.28 -4.92
C ALA A 151 18.96 -7.13 -4.75
N SER A 152 19.90 -6.69 -3.91
CA SER A 152 21.08 -7.46 -3.48
C SER A 152 20.77 -8.61 -2.50
N GLY A 153 19.56 -8.65 -1.93
CA GLY A 153 19.17 -9.55 -0.85
C GLY A 153 19.42 -9.00 0.56
N GLU A 154 20.01 -7.81 0.70
CA GLU A 154 20.13 -7.14 1.99
C GLU A 154 18.75 -6.70 2.50
N ILE A 155 18.52 -6.86 3.80
CA ILE A 155 17.28 -6.44 4.46
C ILE A 155 17.63 -5.45 5.57
N LYS A 156 17.01 -4.26 5.52
CA LYS A 156 17.17 -3.22 6.54
C LYS A 156 15.84 -2.95 7.24
N ASN A 157 15.79 -3.18 8.55
CA ASN A 157 14.62 -2.80 9.34
C ASN A 157 14.67 -1.30 9.68
N VAL A 158 13.59 -0.59 9.37
CA VAL A 158 13.43 0.87 9.61
C VAL A 158 12.21 1.17 10.46
N THR A 159 11.90 0.26 11.39
CA THR A 159 10.71 0.36 12.24
C THR A 159 10.94 1.34 13.38
N LEU A 160 9.99 2.25 13.63
CA LEU A 160 9.95 3.00 14.88
C LEU A 160 9.53 2.08 16.03
N ALA A 161 10.48 1.55 16.80
CA ALA A 161 10.20 0.60 17.88
C ALA A 161 9.49 1.23 19.09
N GLN A 162 9.78 2.51 19.36
CA GLN A 162 9.17 3.27 20.46
C GLN A 162 8.98 4.73 20.08
N TYR A 163 7.98 5.37 20.70
CA TYR A 163 7.78 6.81 20.64
C TYR A 163 8.06 7.42 22.01
N ILE A 164 8.82 8.51 22.05
CA ILE A 164 9.10 9.27 23.28
C ILE A 164 8.26 10.54 23.23
N GLY A 165 7.34 10.68 24.19
CA GLY A 165 6.48 11.84 24.35
C GLY A 165 7.26 13.10 24.73
N PRO A 166 6.66 14.30 24.58
CA PRO A 166 7.29 15.56 24.96
C PRO A 166 7.65 15.66 26.46
N ASP A 167 6.98 14.88 27.30
CA ASP A 167 7.22 14.74 28.75
C ASP A 167 8.25 13.66 29.10
N GLY A 168 8.79 12.95 28.10
CA GLY A 168 9.73 11.84 28.28
C GLY A 168 9.05 10.48 28.48
N GLU A 169 7.71 10.38 28.42
CA GLU A 169 7.03 9.10 28.51
C GLU A 169 7.36 8.21 27.29
N VAL A 170 7.67 6.94 27.55
CA VAL A 170 8.06 5.98 26.50
C VAL A 170 6.88 5.07 26.17
N TYR A 171 6.48 5.08 24.91
CA TYR A 171 5.43 4.23 24.37
C TYR A 171 6.06 3.18 23.46
N ILE A 172 5.98 1.91 23.86
CA ILE A 172 6.55 0.78 23.11
C ILE A 172 5.50 0.28 22.10
N LYS A 173 5.90 0.11 20.84
CA LYS A 173 5.01 -0.29 19.74
C LYS A 173 4.13 -1.49 20.08
N ASP A 174 4.77 -2.59 20.48
CA ASP A 174 4.07 -3.86 20.69
C ASP A 174 3.07 -3.76 21.86
N ASN A 175 3.43 -3.03 22.93
CA ASN A 175 2.54 -2.80 24.06
C ASN A 175 1.29 -2.01 23.64
N ILE A 176 1.47 -0.95 22.85
CA ILE A 176 0.36 -0.10 22.39
C ILE A 176 -0.55 -0.87 21.44
N ARG A 177 0.01 -1.65 20.51
CA ARG A 177 -0.79 -2.45 19.56
C ARG A 177 -1.56 -3.57 20.28
N ASN A 178 -0.97 -4.17 21.31
CA ASN A 178 -1.65 -5.17 22.14
C ASN A 178 -2.77 -4.56 23.00
N LEU A 179 -2.59 -3.32 23.47
CA LEU A 179 -3.57 -2.62 24.30
C LEU A 179 -4.77 -2.07 23.50
N TYR A 180 -4.51 -1.58 22.29
CA TYR A 180 -5.50 -0.92 21.43
C TYR A 180 -5.67 -1.69 20.12
N GLN A 181 -6.66 -2.58 20.05
CA GLN A 181 -6.96 -3.32 18.83
C GLN A 181 -7.27 -2.37 17.67
N GLY A 182 -6.61 -2.60 16.52
CA GLY A 182 -6.75 -1.76 15.33
C GLY A 182 -5.90 -0.47 15.35
N TYR A 183 -5.05 -0.29 16.37
CA TYR A 183 -4.11 0.84 16.40
C TYR A 183 -3.13 0.79 15.23
N ILE A 184 -2.97 1.93 14.54
CA ILE A 184 -2.06 2.08 13.42
C ILE A 184 -0.76 2.70 13.93
N TRP A 185 0.24 1.87 14.16
CA TRP A 185 1.60 2.32 14.41
C TRP A 185 2.32 2.62 13.09
N HIS A 186 2.27 1.67 12.16
CA HIS A 186 2.66 1.84 10.76
C HIS A 186 1.62 1.21 9.83
N SER A 187 1.27 1.87 8.74
CA SER A 187 0.43 1.31 7.67
C SER A 187 0.84 1.88 6.32
N THR A 188 0.70 1.04 5.29
CA THR A 188 0.81 1.42 3.87
C THR A 188 2.09 2.21 3.55
N PRO A 189 3.29 1.71 3.90
CA PRO A 189 4.52 2.45 3.63
C PRO A 189 4.83 2.51 2.14
N VAL A 190 5.06 3.70 1.60
CA VAL A 190 5.35 3.94 0.17
C VAL A 190 6.66 4.69 0.05
N GLN A 191 7.56 4.22 -0.82
CA GLN A 191 8.82 4.91 -1.08
C GLN A 191 8.56 6.16 -1.94
N ILE A 192 8.93 7.33 -1.43
CA ILE A 192 8.76 8.64 -2.10
C ILE A 192 10.08 9.15 -2.71
N SER A 193 11.22 8.61 -2.28
CA SER A 193 12.54 8.78 -2.89
C SER A 193 13.48 7.66 -2.44
N GLU A 194 14.68 7.56 -3.02
CA GLU A 194 15.67 6.54 -2.66
C GLU A 194 16.02 6.51 -1.16
N LYS A 195 15.75 7.60 -0.43
CA LYS A 195 16.07 7.74 1.00
C LYS A 195 14.85 7.91 1.90
N LYS A 196 13.64 7.97 1.34
CA LYS A 196 12.45 8.32 2.13
C LYS A 196 11.26 7.43 1.86
N VAL A 197 10.57 7.08 2.94
CA VAL A 197 9.33 6.31 2.93
C VAL A 197 8.25 7.08 3.67
N ALA A 198 7.09 7.28 3.05
CA ALA A 198 5.90 7.80 3.71
C ALA A 198 5.07 6.64 4.27
N TYR A 199 4.48 6.79 5.45
CA TYR A 199 3.55 5.82 6.02
C TYR A 199 2.46 6.51 6.85
N ILE A 200 1.37 5.79 7.10
CA ILE A 200 0.24 6.27 7.90
C ILE A 200 0.38 5.80 9.34
N THR A 201 0.07 6.67 10.30
CA THR A 201 0.17 6.39 11.75
C THR A 201 -0.90 7.13 12.57
N ASN A 202 -1.17 6.64 13.78
CA ASN A 202 -1.92 7.36 14.81
C ASN A 202 -1.03 8.14 15.80
N ILE A 203 0.30 7.93 15.75
CA ILE A 203 1.27 8.64 16.60
C ILE A 203 1.12 10.15 16.39
N PRO A 204 1.16 10.96 17.46
CA PRO A 204 1.56 10.63 18.84
C PRO A 204 0.38 10.32 19.78
N TYR A 205 -0.81 10.06 19.25
CA TYR A 205 -1.98 9.83 20.09
C TYR A 205 -2.20 8.33 20.28
N PHE A 206 -2.57 7.93 21.49
CA PHE A 206 -2.79 6.53 21.86
C PHE A 206 -4.21 6.33 22.39
N GLY A 207 -4.90 5.27 21.95
CA GLY A 207 -6.31 5.05 22.26
C GLY A 207 -7.14 4.57 21.06
N TYR A 208 -8.44 4.83 21.12
CA TYR A 208 -9.43 4.44 20.10
C TYR A 208 -9.97 5.65 19.33
N ASN A 209 -10.46 5.43 18.10
CA ASN A 209 -11.08 6.46 17.26
C ASN A 209 -10.19 7.69 17.04
N LEU A 210 -8.91 7.42 16.74
CA LEU A 210 -7.88 8.45 16.58
C LEU A 210 -7.87 9.00 15.15
N ASN A 211 -7.36 10.22 15.01
CA ASN A 211 -7.01 10.73 13.68
C ASN A 211 -5.75 10.00 13.18
N LYS A 212 -5.64 9.93 11.86
CA LYS A 212 -4.47 9.46 11.14
C LYS A 212 -3.57 10.65 10.81
N TYR A 213 -2.29 10.35 10.67
CA TYR A 213 -1.22 11.24 10.27
C TYR A 213 -0.33 10.52 9.27
N ILE A 214 0.40 11.31 8.49
CA ILE A 214 1.45 10.85 7.59
C ILE A 214 2.78 11.13 8.27
N SER A 215 3.64 10.13 8.31
CA SER A 215 5.01 10.25 8.78
C SER A 215 5.98 9.81 7.70
N ILE A 216 7.15 10.45 7.69
CA ILE A 216 8.24 10.20 6.75
C ILE A 216 9.41 9.60 7.51
N ILE A 217 9.91 8.48 7.00
CA ILE A 217 11.15 7.83 7.42
C ILE A 217 12.27 8.35 6.54
N ASP A 218 13.37 8.76 7.15
CA ASP A 218 14.67 8.85 6.47
C ASP A 218 15.39 7.50 6.64
N ILE A 219 15.56 6.76 5.55
CA ILE A 219 16.05 5.38 5.55
C ILE A 219 17.48 5.31 6.10
N ASP A 220 18.33 6.29 5.77
CA ASP A 220 19.74 6.29 6.16
C ASP A 220 19.90 6.46 7.67
N SER A 221 19.23 7.47 8.22
CA SER A 221 19.31 7.82 9.64
C SER A 221 18.32 7.05 10.53
N ASN A 222 17.36 6.35 9.93
CA ASN A 222 16.23 5.72 10.61
C ASN A 222 15.46 6.72 11.51
N THR A 223 15.32 7.96 11.04
CA THR A 223 14.57 9.01 11.75
C THR A 223 13.17 9.14 11.18
N HIS A 224 12.20 9.39 12.08
CA HIS A 224 10.79 9.49 11.72
C HIS A 224 10.30 10.90 12.01
N SER A 225 9.65 11.52 11.03
CA SER A 225 9.10 12.88 11.14
C SER A 225 7.63 12.89 10.73
N THR A 226 6.78 13.58 11.49
CA THR A 226 5.34 13.61 11.22
C THR A 226 4.95 14.88 10.49
N ILE A 227 4.20 14.74 9.39
CA ILE A 227 3.61 15.87 8.68
C ILE A 227 2.33 16.26 9.42
N TRP A 228 2.43 17.16 10.40
CA TRP A 228 1.28 17.54 11.24
C TRP A 228 0.06 18.08 10.47
N ALA A 229 0.30 18.70 9.31
CA ALA A 229 -0.74 19.23 8.43
C ALA A 229 -1.56 18.12 7.72
N SER A 230 -1.16 16.86 7.82
CA SER A 230 -1.86 15.70 7.23
C SER A 230 -2.98 15.13 8.11
N LYS A 231 -3.21 15.70 9.30
CA LYS A 231 -4.22 15.22 10.25
C LYS A 231 -5.58 15.03 9.57
N ALA A 232 -6.10 13.81 9.61
CA ALA A 232 -7.39 13.46 9.02
C ALA A 232 -8.06 12.25 9.68
N THR A 233 -9.33 12.03 9.38
CA THR A 233 -10.03 10.80 9.77
C THR A 233 -9.64 9.66 8.82
N GLU A 234 -9.56 9.98 7.53
CA GLU A 234 -9.20 9.08 6.46
C GLU A 234 -8.03 9.62 5.64
N ILE A 235 -7.06 8.75 5.40
CA ILE A 235 -5.89 9.01 4.57
C ILE A 235 -5.73 7.79 3.68
N VAL A 236 -5.65 8.00 2.37
CA VAL A 236 -5.41 6.96 1.38
C VAL A 236 -4.25 7.39 0.51
N PHE A 237 -3.22 6.56 0.42
CA PHE A 237 -2.17 6.70 -0.58
C PHE A 237 -2.65 6.12 -1.88
N GLU A 238 -2.47 6.86 -2.96
CA GLU A 238 -2.86 6.46 -4.30
C GLU A 238 -1.60 6.17 -5.12
N GLN A 239 -1.47 6.75 -6.31
CA GLN A 239 -0.37 6.49 -7.23
C GLN A 239 0.78 7.49 -7.06
N MET A 240 1.97 7.10 -7.54
CA MET A 240 3.08 8.03 -7.72
C MET A 240 2.92 8.78 -9.05
N ASN A 241 3.20 10.07 -9.06
CA ASN A 241 3.25 10.89 -10.27
C ASN A 241 4.42 11.90 -10.22
N GLU A 242 4.49 12.79 -11.20
CA GLU A 242 5.55 13.80 -11.32
C GLU A 242 5.63 14.77 -10.12
N LYS A 243 4.51 15.03 -9.42
CA LYS A 243 4.49 15.86 -8.21
C LYS A 243 4.88 15.09 -6.95
N GLY A 244 4.87 13.76 -7.01
CA GLY A 244 5.15 12.86 -5.90
C GLY A 244 4.00 11.89 -5.64
N LEU A 245 3.91 11.40 -4.41
CA LEU A 245 2.87 10.46 -4.00
C LEU A 245 1.54 11.18 -3.86
N GLU A 246 0.55 10.76 -4.65
CA GLU A 246 -0.82 11.22 -4.57
C GLU A 246 -1.48 10.71 -3.28
N VAL A 247 -2.12 11.62 -2.54
CA VAL A 247 -2.74 11.31 -1.25
C VAL A 247 -4.10 11.99 -1.13
N ASN A 248 -5.10 11.18 -0.81
CA ASN A 248 -6.43 11.65 -0.48
C ASN A 248 -6.56 11.81 1.05
N ILE A 249 -6.81 13.04 1.49
CA ILE A 249 -6.93 13.41 2.91
C ILE A 249 -8.34 13.94 3.16
N ASP A 250 -9.19 13.12 3.79
CA ASP A 250 -10.62 13.40 4.02
C ASP A 250 -11.35 13.92 2.74
N GLY A 251 -11.08 13.28 1.59
CA GLY A 251 -11.65 13.66 0.29
C GLY A 251 -10.90 14.75 -0.48
N ASN A 252 -9.83 15.32 0.10
CA ASN A 252 -9.03 16.36 -0.55
C ASN A 252 -7.75 15.78 -1.12
N LEU A 253 -7.57 15.94 -2.43
CA LEU A 253 -6.36 15.53 -3.12
C LEU A 253 -5.17 16.42 -2.75
N ARG A 254 -4.05 15.79 -2.43
CA ARG A 254 -2.75 16.41 -2.11
C ARG A 254 -1.61 15.53 -2.62
N TYR A 255 -0.38 16.03 -2.52
CA TYR A 255 0.81 15.29 -2.93
C TYR A 255 1.88 15.35 -1.85
N ILE A 256 2.59 14.24 -1.64
CA ILE A 256 3.83 14.20 -0.86
C ILE A 256 5.00 14.20 -1.85
N THR A 257 5.80 15.24 -1.82
CA THR A 257 6.98 15.36 -2.68
C THR A 257 8.07 14.35 -2.29
N SER A 258 9.07 14.14 -3.14
CA SER A 258 10.25 13.31 -2.85
C SER A 258 11.03 13.77 -1.61
N ASN A 259 10.86 15.04 -1.20
CA ASN A 259 11.44 15.61 0.01
C ASN A 259 10.60 15.34 1.27
N GLY A 260 9.40 14.76 1.15
CA GLY A 260 8.50 14.54 2.28
C GLY A 260 7.64 15.75 2.65
N GLU A 261 7.46 16.69 1.71
CA GLU A 261 6.62 17.88 1.92
C GLU A 261 5.21 17.65 1.38
N LEU A 262 4.20 18.14 2.10
CA LEU A 262 2.80 18.05 1.68
C LEU A 262 2.39 19.30 0.91
N ILE A 263 2.01 19.14 -0.35
CA ILE A 263 1.56 20.21 -1.26
C ILE A 263 0.14 19.93 -1.78
N GLN A 264 -0.45 20.94 -2.43
CA GLN A 264 -1.77 20.87 -3.04
C GLN A 264 -1.69 20.63 -4.55
#